data_AF-A0A5D3K9W5-F1
#
_entry.id   AF-A0A5D3K9W5-F1
#
_cell.length_a   1.000
_cell.length_b   1.000
_cell.length_c   1.000
_cell.angle_alpha   90.00
_cell.angle_beta   90.00
_cell.angle_gamma   90.00
#
_symmetry.space_group_name_H-M   'P 1'
#
loop_
_entity.id
_entity.type
_entity.pdbx_description
1 polymer ?
#
loop_
_entity_poly.entity_id
_entity_poly.type
_entity_poly.pdbx_seq_one_letter_code
_entity_poly.pdbx_strand_id
1 'polypeptide(L)'
;LHDWIKAWNADGPDGLNRKPGPKPGPRKLRPLATYDDKRSALALAKTRIAELERLVGRQQMDLDFFRQALRALKRPAAQGKPASASSKSSKP
;
A
#
# COMPACT_ATOMS: atom_id res chain seq x y z
N LEU A 1 -25.24 22.27 8.56
CA LEU A 1 -26.54 22.59 9.20
C LEU A 1 -27.40 23.35 8.20
N HIS A 2 -28.64 22.89 7.93
CA HIS A 2 -29.49 23.44 6.87
C HIS A 2 -30.04 24.84 7.21
N ASP A 3 -30.30 25.64 6.18
CA ASP A 3 -30.74 27.04 6.35
C ASP A 3 -32.13 27.15 7.00
N TRP A 4 -33.02 26.17 6.83
CA TRP A 4 -34.34 26.16 7.48
C TRP A 4 -34.24 25.99 9.00
N ILE A 5 -33.33 25.15 9.49
CA ILE A 5 -33.06 24.95 10.93
C ILE A 5 -32.59 26.27 11.56
N LYS A 6 -31.69 26.98 10.87
CA LYS A 6 -31.14 28.24 11.37
C LYS A 6 -32.21 29.30 11.60
N ALA A 7 -33.24 29.40 10.75
CA ALA A 7 -34.29 30.40 10.99
C ALA A 7 -35.41 29.93 11.89
N TRP A 8 -35.68 28.63 11.97
CA TRP A 8 -36.55 28.14 13.04
C TRP A 8 -35.98 28.53 14.42
N ASN A 9 -34.66 28.41 14.59
CA ASN A 9 -34.01 28.80 15.84
C ASN A 9 -33.93 30.32 16.05
N ALA A 10 -33.98 31.12 14.99
CA ALA A 10 -33.87 32.58 15.09
C ALA A 10 -35.23 33.25 15.28
N ASP A 11 -36.21 32.90 14.44
CA ASP A 11 -37.49 33.61 14.32
C ASP A 11 -38.70 32.67 14.51
N GLY A 12 -38.48 31.42 14.93
CA GLY A 12 -39.55 30.45 15.18
C GLY A 12 -40.37 30.14 13.92
N PRO A 13 -41.70 30.01 14.03
CA PRO A 13 -42.59 29.76 12.89
C PRO A 13 -42.49 30.84 11.79
N ASP A 14 -42.28 32.10 12.16
CA ASP A 14 -42.17 33.22 11.20
C ASP A 14 -40.91 33.09 10.33
N GLY A 15 -39.85 32.47 10.87
CA GLY A 15 -38.62 32.16 10.15
C GLY A 15 -38.77 31.12 9.03
N LEU A 16 -39.88 30.38 8.97
CA LEU A 16 -40.18 29.46 7.87
C LEU A 16 -40.90 30.15 6.70
N ASN A 17 -41.59 31.28 6.97
CA ASN A 17 -42.35 32.04 5.98
C ASN A 17 -41.56 33.21 5.36
N ARG A 18 -40.26 33.32 5.65
CA ARG A 18 -39.40 34.36 5.09
C ARG A 18 -39.33 34.27 3.57
N LYS A 19 -39.42 35.42 2.90
CA LYS A 19 -39.21 35.50 1.45
C LYS A 19 -37.80 34.98 1.13
N PRO A 20 -37.63 34.15 0.08
CA PRO A 20 -36.32 33.68 -0.32
C PRO A 20 -35.35 34.86 -0.45
N GLY A 21 -34.28 34.84 0.34
CA GLY A 21 -33.22 35.83 0.23
C GLY A 21 -32.51 35.74 -1.12
N PRO A 22 -31.66 36.72 -1.47
CA PRO A 22 -30.87 36.68 -2.69
C PRO A 22 -30.15 35.34 -2.81
N LYS A 23 -30.26 34.68 -3.98
CA LYS A 23 -29.61 33.38 -4.19
C LYS A 23 -28.12 33.51 -3.88
N PRO A 24 -27.53 32.59 -3.08
CA PRO A 24 -26.11 32.62 -2.81
C PRO A 24 -25.34 32.65 -4.13
N GLY A 25 -24.36 33.56 -4.22
CA GLY A 25 -23.56 33.77 -5.42
C GLY A 25 -22.87 32.50 -5.92
N PRO A 26 -22.31 32.53 -7.13
CA PRO A 26 -21.74 31.33 -7.75
C PRO A 26 -20.72 30.68 -6.82
N ARG A 27 -21.01 29.46 -6.36
CA ARG A 27 -20.05 28.64 -5.61
C ARG A 27 -18.87 28.37 -6.54
N LYS A 28 -17.66 28.73 -6.11
CA LYS A 28 -16.43 28.31 -6.80
C LYS A 28 -16.39 26.78 -6.80
N LEU A 29 -16.71 26.17 -7.94
CA LEU A 29 -16.61 24.73 -8.13
C LEU A 29 -15.13 24.34 -8.11
N ARG A 30 -14.82 23.17 -7.57
CA ARG A 30 -13.47 22.63 -7.62
C ARG A 30 -13.08 22.45 -9.10
N PRO A 31 -11.88 22.92 -9.53
CA PRO A 31 -11.45 22.73 -10.91
C PRO A 31 -11.44 21.24 -11.26
N LEU A 32 -11.99 20.89 -12.43
CA LEU A 32 -11.87 19.53 -12.93
C LEU A 32 -10.42 19.29 -13.35
N ALA A 33 -9.86 18.14 -12.94
CA ALA A 33 -8.54 17.72 -13.39
C ALA A 33 -8.48 17.67 -14.91
N THR A 34 -7.48 18.32 -15.49
CA THR A 34 -7.29 18.39 -16.93
C THR A 34 -6.81 17.04 -17.47
N TYR A 35 -6.81 16.89 -18.80
CA TYR A 35 -6.34 15.66 -19.43
C TYR A 35 -4.84 15.42 -19.19
N ASP A 36 -4.04 16.48 -19.14
CA ASP A 36 -2.61 16.39 -18.86
C ASP A 36 -2.32 15.99 -17.42
N ASP A 37 -3.12 16.45 -16.44
CA ASP A 37 -3.04 16.00 -15.04
C ASP A 37 -3.29 14.49 -14.92
N LYS A 38 -4.21 13.95 -15.71
CA LYS A 38 -4.52 12.51 -15.71
C LYS A 38 -3.40 11.70 -16.36
N ARG A 39 -2.80 12.20 -17.44
CA ARG A 39 -1.65 11.55 -18.11
C ARG A 39 -0.43 11.52 -17.20
N SER A 40 -0.13 12.62 -16.51
CA SER A 40 0.99 12.69 -15.57
C SER A 40 0.78 11.76 -14.37
N ALA A 41 -0.43 11.72 -13.80
CA ALA A 41 -0.78 10.79 -12.73
C ALA A 41 -0.67 9.32 -13.16
N LEU A 42 -1.09 9.00 -14.39
CA LEU A 42 -0.94 7.65 -14.96
C LEU A 42 0.53 7.26 -15.09
N ALA A 43 1.38 8.17 -15.59
CA ALA A 43 2.82 7.91 -15.72
C ALA A 43 3.47 7.64 -14.35
N LEU A 44 3.13 8.45 -13.33
CA LEU A 44 3.59 8.26 -11.95
C LEU A 44 3.10 6.93 -11.34
N ALA A 45 1.86 6.54 -11.62
CA ALA A 45 1.33 5.26 -11.16
C ALA A 45 2.09 4.09 -11.79
N LYS A 46 2.39 4.16 -13.09
CA LYS A 46 3.16 3.12 -13.79
C LYS A 46 4.58 2.97 -13.27
N THR A 47 5.28 4.08 -13.01
CA THR A 47 6.64 4.00 -12.44
C THR A 47 6.63 3.40 -11.05
N ARG A 48 5.64 3.77 -10.22
CA ARG A 48 5.48 3.19 -8.88
C ARG A 48 5.16 1.70 -8.92
N ILE A 49 4.32 1.26 -9.85
CA ILE A 49 4.01 -0.17 -10.05
C ILE A 49 5.29 -0.94 -10.39
N ALA A 50 6.07 -0.47 -11.37
CA ALA A 50 7.30 -1.15 -11.77
C ALA A 50 8.34 -1.25 -10.63
N GLU A 51 8.42 -0.21 -9.78
CA GLU A 51 9.26 -0.24 -8.58
C GLU A 51 8.79 -1.30 -7.58
N LEU A 52 7.49 -1.37 -7.32
CA LEU A 52 6.90 -2.34 -6.41
C LEU A 52 7.08 -3.77 -6.91
N GLU A 53 6.93 -4.02 -8.21
CA GLU A 53 7.17 -5.33 -8.82
C GLU A 53 8.62 -5.80 -8.61
N ARG A 54 9.60 -4.90 -8.76
CA ARG A 54 11.01 -5.20 -8.48
C ARG A 54 11.24 -5.54 -7.00
N LEU A 55 10.61 -4.79 -6.09
CA LEU A 55 10.72 -5.04 -4.64
C LEU A 55 10.09 -6.38 -4.26
N VAL A 56 8.92 -6.70 -4.79
CA VAL A 56 8.24 -7.98 -4.55
C VAL A 56 9.08 -9.14 -5.08
N GLY A 57 9.66 -9.00 -6.28
CA GLY A 57 10.57 -10.01 -6.83
C GLY A 57 11.77 -10.28 -5.92
N ARG A 58 12.38 -9.23 -5.36
CA ARG A 58 13.49 -9.35 -4.39
C ARG A 58 13.05 -10.06 -3.11
N GLN A 59 11.93 -9.64 -2.53
CA GLN A 59 11.39 -10.25 -1.31
C GLN A 59 11.05 -11.73 -1.50
N GLN A 60 10.53 -12.10 -2.67
CA GLN A 60 10.23 -13.50 -2.99
C GLN A 60 11.50 -14.36 -2.97
N MET A 61 12.59 -13.88 -3.57
CA MET A 61 13.89 -14.57 -3.54
C MET A 61 14.41 -14.71 -2.10
N ASP A 62 14.32 -13.65 -1.30
CA ASP A 62 14.75 -13.68 0.10
C ASP A 62 13.96 -14.73 0.91
N LEU A 63 12.64 -14.79 0.73
CA LEU A 63 11.80 -15.80 1.39
C LEU A 63 12.17 -17.22 0.97
N ASP A 64 12.45 -17.45 -0.30
CA ASP A 64 12.85 -18.77 -0.80
C ASP A 64 14.23 -19.18 -0.28
N PHE A 65 15.16 -18.23 -0.14
CA PHE A 65 16.43 -18.43 0.56
C PHE A 65 16.21 -18.84 2.02
N PHE A 66 15.39 -18.11 2.77
CA PHE A 66 15.12 -18.45 4.19
C PHE A 66 14.42 -19.80 4.33
N ARG A 67 13.48 -20.13 3.44
CA ARG A 67 12.82 -21.45 3.41
C ARG A 67 13.83 -22.57 3.22
N GLN A 68 14.80 -22.40 2.33
CA GLN A 68 15.86 -23.39 2.11
C GLN A 68 16.80 -23.50 3.32
N ALA A 69 17.22 -22.37 3.89
CA ALA A 69 18.09 -22.35 5.07
C ALA A 69 17.42 -23.05 6.28
N LEU A 70 16.15 -22.77 6.53
CA LEU A 70 15.39 -23.42 7.61
C LEU A 70 15.18 -24.91 7.36
N ARG A 71 15.00 -25.34 6.11
CA ARG A 71 14.94 -26.78 5.75
C ARG A 71 16.28 -27.48 5.97
N ALA A 72 17.39 -26.83 5.61
CA ALA A 72 18.72 -27.36 5.85
C ALA A 72 19.00 -27.54 7.35
N LEU A 73 18.57 -26.58 8.18
CA LEU A 73 18.69 -26.66 9.64
C LEU A 73 17.81 -27.77 10.25
N LYS A 74 16.59 -27.94 9.73
CA LYS A 74 15.64 -28.96 10.22
C LYS A 74 15.97 -30.38 9.77
N ARG A 75 16.83 -30.55 8.74
CA ARG A 75 17.33 -31.88 8.39
C ARG A 75 18.21 -32.34 9.55
N PRO A 76 17.83 -33.40 10.30
CA PRO A 76 18.75 -33.99 11.26
C PRO A 76 20.00 -34.34 10.45
N ALA A 77 21.19 -34.04 10.98
CA ALA A 77 22.44 -34.50 10.40
C ALA A 77 22.24 -35.98 10.06
N ALA A 78 22.07 -36.29 8.77
CA ALA A 78 21.88 -37.66 8.36
C ALA A 78 23.11 -38.37 8.93
N GLN A 79 22.88 -39.36 9.79
CA GLN A 79 23.88 -40.30 10.27
C GLN A 79 24.50 -41.00 9.05
N GLY A 80 25.33 -40.30 8.31
CA GLY A 80 26.32 -40.86 7.41
C GLY A 80 27.57 -41.00 8.25
N LYS A 81 27.97 -42.26 8.51
CA LYS A 81 29.27 -42.65 9.06
C LYS A 81 30.36 -41.59 8.76
N PRO A 82 31.16 -41.16 9.76
CA PRO A 82 32.34 -40.38 9.44
C PRO A 82 33.17 -41.20 8.44
N ALA A 83 33.46 -40.61 7.28
CA ALA A 83 34.36 -41.21 6.31
C ALA A 83 35.64 -41.60 7.05
N SER A 84 35.97 -42.90 6.99
CA SER A 84 37.15 -43.49 7.61
C SER A 84 38.37 -42.64 7.22
N ALA A 85 38.94 -41.93 8.20
CA ALA A 85 40.23 -41.28 8.02
C ALA A 85 41.22 -42.35 7.58
N SER A 86 41.68 -42.25 6.33
CA SER A 86 42.70 -43.13 5.77
C SER A 86 43.96 -42.99 6.60
N SER A 87 44.23 -43.97 7.46
CA SER A 87 45.53 -44.12 8.12
C SER A 87 46.56 -44.44 7.05
N LYS A 88 47.34 -43.43 6.67
CA LYS A 88 48.52 -43.58 5.82
C LYS A 88 49.56 -44.39 6.61
N SER A 89 49.52 -45.70 6.41
CA SER A 89 50.52 -46.66 6.85
C SER A 89 51.70 -46.65 5.87
N SER A 90 52.92 -46.52 6.39
CA SER A 90 54.20 -47.13 5.96
C SER A 90 55.36 -46.13 6.04
N LYS A 91 56.56 -46.40 6.57
CA LYS A 91 57.22 -47.48 7.35
C LYS A 91 58.64 -46.91 7.71
N PRO A 92 59.43 -47.54 8.59
CA PRO A 92 60.66 -46.96 9.19
C PRO A 92 61.82 -46.78 8.22
#